data_AF-A0A7G9GNL4-F1
#
_entry.id   AF-A0A7G9GNL4-F1
#
_cell.length_a   1.000
_cell.length_b   1.000
_cell.length_c   1.000
_cell.angle_alpha   90.00
_cell.angle_beta   90.00
_cell.angle_gamma   90.00
#
_symmetry.space_group_name_H-M   'P 1'
#
loop_
_entity.id
_entity.type
_entity.pdbx_description
1 polymer ?
#
loop_
_entity_poly.entity_id
_entity_poly.type
_entity_poly.pdbx_seq_one_letter_code
_entity_poly.pdbx_strand_id
1 'polypeptide(L)'
;MELNKTYITNKGRALMAKIGAGTNTSFTKMKVSSKEYADSTASSVFEALTVLPDIKQETSISDVEIRDKVYIDITAAVSNKDLKTGYKVGCFGFYATDPTDGEILYAIAPVKQGTGDWFPADNGLNASSLEVGLTIQVGNSANVTMQVDSGAYATVSMLNGVKDQINVIKDAIGLTDDSVYGVEVDLPNRKFTRLGASKNLTPGASFDNILPYKRRRCNVADDGTVLAYRGEAGYSETGKTTAAITKYGTTYPAGTIAQVMVEQPKYYYKIVPLTLDPIANGEGYHMRKFRAYISEAPKPGFKVHPAFVRNGETKEFIYLSAYDACIFDTSTGKYLLEDEQVADFSADVFGSIANAKPASGSSQNLTRTNSRTLAQKRGAGWQLRDCFAAYSSLLLFLIEYNTFDTQKMIGRGVVDLPWVEDSVNYALKTGYTTGLGNASGMAEGTNGKVSVSYRGEENTWGNIWKWLEGINVNRDSANHVHEIYYADHGYADNIGTDPYKKFNASVAETEGYVSAFCYEANGDMDAMFIASETKAADNWGLCDYFYRNTSYKGWLAARLGGSWNHGSPAGAGCLNLNDAASARYRTFSARVLYVPAGNGSHKPED
;
A
#
# COMPACT_ATOMS: atom_id res chain seq x y z
N MET A 1 31.09 -14.63 38.25
CA MET A 1 32.30 -13.77 38.26
C MET A 1 31.97 -12.29 38.45
N GLU A 2 32.68 -11.59 39.35
CA GLU A 2 32.57 -10.12 39.58
C GLU A 2 33.84 -9.42 39.06
N LEU A 3 33.71 -8.33 38.29
CA LEU A 3 34.85 -7.56 37.80
C LEU A 3 35.21 -6.41 38.75
N ASN A 4 36.50 -6.22 39.01
CA ASN A 4 37.02 -4.98 39.57
C ASN A 4 37.01 -3.88 38.49
N LYS A 5 37.27 -2.62 38.87
CA LYS A 5 37.35 -1.51 37.92
C LYS A 5 38.34 -1.81 36.78
N THR A 6 38.02 -1.37 35.56
CA THR A 6 38.93 -1.45 34.42
C THR A 6 40.07 -0.44 34.57
N TYR A 7 41.30 -0.87 34.35
CA TYR A 7 42.51 -0.03 34.43
C TYR A 7 43.09 0.18 33.03
N ILE A 8 43.37 1.43 32.66
CA ILE A 8 44.04 1.78 31.40
C ILE A 8 45.56 1.75 31.64
N THR A 9 46.32 1.07 30.78
CA THR A 9 47.78 0.99 30.90
C THR A 9 48.45 2.33 30.55
N ASN A 10 49.74 2.48 30.86
CA ASN A 10 50.54 3.64 30.43
C ASN A 10 50.54 3.79 28.91
N LYS A 11 50.63 2.67 28.18
CA LYS A 11 50.52 2.66 26.71
C LYS A 11 49.11 3.01 26.26
N GLY A 12 48.08 2.50 26.92
CA GLY A 12 46.68 2.84 26.64
C GLY A 12 46.38 4.32 26.84
N ARG A 13 46.91 4.95 27.90
CA ARG A 13 46.78 6.40 28.15
C ARG A 13 47.52 7.23 27.11
N ALA A 14 48.70 6.81 26.68
CA ALA A 14 49.43 7.48 25.60
C ALA A 14 48.64 7.42 24.28
N LEU A 15 48.09 6.26 23.93
CA LEU A 15 47.22 6.11 22.77
C LEU A 15 45.94 6.94 22.91
N MET A 16 45.32 6.96 24.09
CA MET A 16 44.14 7.79 24.39
C MET A 16 44.37 9.28 24.08
N ALA A 17 45.55 9.81 24.44
CA ALA A 17 45.92 11.20 24.13
C ALA A 17 46.09 11.42 22.61
N LYS A 18 46.69 10.46 21.88
CA LYS A 18 46.81 10.52 20.42
C LYS A 18 45.43 10.48 19.73
N ILE A 19 44.52 9.66 20.23
CA ILE A 19 43.12 9.60 19.77
C ILE A 19 42.42 10.94 19.97
N GLY A 20 42.57 11.55 21.16
CA GLY A 20 42.05 12.88 21.45
C GLY A 20 42.60 13.98 20.51
N ALA A 21 43.83 13.81 20.01
CA ALA A 21 44.47 14.72 19.06
C ALA A 21 44.11 14.47 17.58
N GLY A 22 43.20 13.52 17.27
CA GLY A 22 42.74 13.25 15.90
C GLY A 22 43.26 11.95 15.26
N THR A 23 43.96 11.09 16.00
CA THR A 23 44.47 9.82 15.46
C THR A 23 43.41 8.72 15.52
N ASN A 24 43.22 7.98 14.41
CA ASN A 24 42.35 6.81 14.41
C ASN A 24 43.01 5.58 15.07
N THR A 25 42.22 4.74 15.74
CA THR A 25 42.66 3.45 16.30
C THR A 25 41.61 2.37 16.10
N SER A 26 42.00 1.10 16.11
CA SER A 26 41.10 -0.04 16.19
C SER A 26 41.44 -0.91 17.39
N PHE A 27 40.40 -1.40 18.09
CA PHE A 27 40.53 -2.45 19.08
C PHE A 27 40.56 -3.80 18.37
N THR A 28 41.59 -4.60 18.65
CA THR A 28 41.92 -5.77 17.83
C THR A 28 41.46 -7.08 18.48
N LYS A 29 41.72 -7.25 19.78
CA LYS A 29 41.44 -8.51 20.49
C LYS A 29 41.26 -8.35 21.99
N MET A 30 40.61 -9.37 22.56
CA MET A 30 40.59 -9.65 23.98
C MET A 30 41.43 -10.91 24.26
N LYS A 31 42.26 -10.85 25.30
CA LYS A 31 42.95 -12.02 25.86
C LYS A 31 42.39 -12.33 27.23
N VAL A 32 42.22 -13.62 27.52
CA VAL A 32 41.72 -14.13 28.81
C VAL A 32 42.88 -14.82 29.53
N SER A 33 43.08 -14.46 30.79
CA SER A 33 44.17 -14.95 31.63
C SER A 33 43.66 -15.64 32.88
N SER A 34 44.42 -16.63 33.35
CA SER A 34 44.19 -17.25 34.67
C SER A 34 44.88 -16.50 35.81
N LYS A 35 45.58 -15.38 35.55
CA LYS A 35 46.26 -14.62 36.59
C LYS A 35 45.25 -13.93 37.49
N GLU A 36 45.22 -14.35 38.74
CA GLU A 36 44.47 -13.68 39.80
C GLU A 36 45.33 -12.62 40.48
N TYR A 37 44.73 -11.46 40.76
CA TYR A 37 45.34 -10.37 41.50
C TYR A 37 44.62 -10.21 42.84
N ALA A 38 45.36 -9.88 43.90
CA ALA A 38 44.73 -9.55 45.18
C ALA A 38 43.94 -8.24 45.03
N ASP A 39 42.80 -8.11 45.71
CA ASP A 39 41.98 -6.88 45.62
C ASP A 39 42.75 -5.65 46.18
N SER A 40 43.77 -5.86 47.01
CA SER A 40 44.68 -4.83 47.52
C SER A 40 45.79 -4.43 46.54
N THR A 41 45.81 -4.97 45.32
CA THR A 41 46.83 -4.65 44.31
C THR A 41 46.72 -3.19 43.90
N ALA A 42 47.81 -2.43 44.01
CA ALA A 42 47.84 -1.02 43.66
C ALA A 42 47.61 -0.79 42.15
N SER A 43 46.86 0.27 41.80
CA SER A 43 46.56 0.64 40.40
C SER A 43 47.81 0.75 39.52
N SER A 44 48.93 1.22 40.10
CA SER A 44 50.22 1.37 39.41
C SER A 44 50.77 0.06 38.83
N VAL A 45 50.42 -1.09 39.41
CA VAL A 45 50.80 -2.41 38.89
C VAL A 45 50.10 -2.67 37.56
N PHE A 46 48.80 -2.39 37.47
CA PHE A 46 48.02 -2.55 36.24
C PHE A 46 48.42 -1.53 35.18
N GLU A 47 48.66 -0.28 35.59
CA GLU A 47 49.09 0.81 34.71
C GLU A 47 50.45 0.51 34.05
N ALA A 48 51.36 -0.16 34.75
CA ALA A 48 52.69 -0.50 34.24
C ALA A 48 52.71 -1.70 33.26
N LEU A 49 51.62 -2.46 33.12
CA LEU A 49 51.59 -3.64 32.25
C LEU A 49 51.68 -3.26 30.77
N THR A 50 52.52 -4.00 30.04
CA THR A 50 52.65 -3.92 28.58
C THR A 50 52.15 -5.17 27.87
N VAL A 51 52.00 -6.29 28.60
CA VAL A 51 51.46 -7.57 28.14
C VAL A 51 50.64 -8.21 29.27
N LEU A 52 49.59 -8.95 28.91
CA LEU A 52 48.80 -9.73 29.87
C LEU A 52 49.56 -11.02 30.25
N PRO A 53 49.77 -11.33 31.54
CA PRO A 53 50.41 -12.57 31.96
C PRO A 53 49.46 -13.77 31.86
N ASP A 54 49.97 -15.01 31.93
CA ASP A 54 49.22 -16.27 32.04
C ASP A 54 48.01 -16.43 31.10
N ILE A 55 48.17 -16.01 29.85
CA ILE A 55 47.11 -16.07 28.82
C ILE A 55 46.70 -17.53 28.58
N LYS A 56 45.40 -17.77 28.56
CA LYS A 56 44.79 -19.07 28.26
C LYS A 56 44.03 -19.08 26.94
N GLN A 57 43.41 -17.94 26.59
CA GLN A 57 42.67 -17.80 25.34
C GLN A 57 42.82 -16.39 24.75
N GLU A 58 42.64 -16.29 23.45
CA GLU A 58 42.64 -15.06 22.67
C GLU A 58 41.45 -15.11 21.72
N THR A 59 40.76 -13.98 21.56
CA THR A 59 39.69 -13.79 20.58
C THR A 59 39.74 -12.39 20.02
N SER A 60 39.36 -12.25 18.75
CA SER A 60 39.12 -10.95 18.14
C SER A 60 37.93 -10.24 18.82
N ILE A 61 37.90 -8.91 18.77
CA ILE A 61 36.77 -8.13 19.27
C ILE A 61 35.53 -8.40 18.41
N SER A 62 34.39 -8.66 19.06
CA SER A 62 33.12 -8.93 18.39
C SER A 62 32.44 -7.62 17.96
N ASP A 63 32.38 -6.61 18.84
CA ASP A 63 31.70 -5.34 18.56
C ASP A 63 32.34 -4.15 19.27
N VAL A 64 32.19 -2.95 18.70
CA VAL A 64 32.56 -1.67 19.34
C VAL A 64 31.46 -0.64 19.07
N GLU A 65 30.70 -0.28 20.10
CA GLU A 65 29.63 0.73 20.01
C GLU A 65 30.07 2.05 20.64
N ILE A 66 29.78 3.17 19.98
CA ILE A 66 30.06 4.50 20.54
C ILE A 66 28.95 4.86 21.51
N ARG A 67 29.29 5.00 22.80
CA ARG A 67 28.32 5.43 23.83
C ARG A 67 28.18 6.94 23.87
N ASP A 68 29.30 7.66 23.88
CA ASP A 68 29.34 9.13 23.84
C ASP A 68 30.69 9.60 23.28
N LYS A 69 31.06 10.87 23.46
CA LYS A 69 32.31 11.45 22.93
C LYS A 69 33.59 10.86 23.51
N VAL A 70 33.55 10.25 24.70
CA VAL A 70 34.73 9.78 25.44
C VAL A 70 34.64 8.33 25.90
N TYR A 71 33.51 7.65 25.72
CA TYR A 71 33.35 6.24 26.05
C TYR A 71 32.87 5.42 24.86
N ILE A 72 33.37 4.19 24.78
CA ILE A 72 32.91 3.13 23.87
C ILE A 72 32.53 1.90 24.70
N ASP A 73 31.61 1.09 24.18
CA ASP A 73 31.31 -0.24 24.69
C ASP A 73 31.97 -1.28 23.77
N ILE A 74 32.79 -2.15 24.35
CA ILE A 74 33.49 -3.23 23.63
C ILE A 74 32.92 -4.57 24.05
N THR A 75 32.59 -5.41 23.08
CA THR A 75 32.12 -6.78 23.31
C THR A 75 33.07 -7.79 22.68
N ALA A 76 33.41 -8.85 23.43
CA ALA A 76 34.16 -10.00 22.92
C ALA A 76 33.67 -11.29 23.57
N ALA A 77 33.77 -12.41 22.84
CA ALA A 77 33.34 -13.71 23.34
C ALA A 77 34.36 -14.82 23.05
N VAL A 78 34.60 -15.69 24.03
CA VAL A 78 35.40 -16.91 23.88
C VAL A 78 34.54 -18.15 24.07
N SER A 79 34.84 -19.22 23.36
CA SER A 79 34.25 -20.55 23.59
C SER A 79 35.30 -21.51 24.16
N ASN A 80 34.88 -22.58 24.82
CA ASN A 80 35.78 -23.63 25.26
C ASN A 80 36.24 -24.55 24.11
N LYS A 81 35.79 -24.31 22.86
CA LYS A 81 36.18 -25.11 21.69
C LYS A 81 37.70 -25.15 21.57
N ASP A 82 38.24 -26.36 21.42
CA ASP A 82 39.67 -26.65 21.34
C ASP A 82 40.52 -26.34 22.61
N LEU A 83 39.90 -25.86 23.70
CA LEU A 83 40.59 -25.61 24.96
C LEU A 83 40.98 -26.93 25.63
N LYS A 84 42.28 -27.22 25.73
CA LYS A 84 42.76 -28.53 26.23
C LYS A 84 42.68 -28.70 27.74
N THR A 85 42.79 -27.61 28.49
CA THR A 85 42.80 -27.63 29.96
C THR A 85 41.92 -26.51 30.50
N GLY A 86 41.00 -26.86 31.39
CA GLY A 86 40.15 -25.88 32.06
C GLY A 86 40.95 -25.00 33.02
N TYR A 87 40.46 -23.79 33.28
CA TYR A 87 41.14 -22.82 34.12
C TYR A 87 40.15 -21.90 34.83
N LYS A 88 40.58 -21.30 35.95
CA LYS A 88 39.82 -20.25 36.62
C LYS A 88 40.12 -18.90 35.98
N VAL A 89 39.09 -18.16 35.58
CA VAL A 89 39.27 -16.85 34.92
C VAL A 89 39.71 -15.79 35.92
N GLY A 90 40.85 -15.14 35.66
CA GLY A 90 41.49 -14.19 36.58
C GLY A 90 41.51 -12.74 36.10
N CYS A 91 41.70 -12.50 34.79
CA CYS A 91 41.60 -11.15 34.22
C CYS A 91 41.44 -11.16 32.69
N PHE A 92 40.99 -10.02 32.17
CA PHE A 92 40.82 -9.75 30.74
C PHE A 92 41.73 -8.61 30.30
N GLY A 93 42.41 -8.77 29.17
CA GLY A 93 43.22 -7.72 28.55
C GLY A 93 42.66 -7.34 27.18
N PHE A 94 42.45 -6.05 26.94
CA PHE A 94 41.93 -5.51 25.68
C PHE A 94 43.06 -4.80 24.93
N TYR A 95 43.22 -5.13 23.65
CA TYR A 95 44.31 -4.65 22.81
C TYR A 95 43.81 -3.69 21.74
N ALA A 96 44.64 -2.71 21.40
CA ALA A 96 44.36 -1.71 20.37
C ALA A 96 45.61 -1.38 19.55
N THR A 97 45.42 -0.89 18.34
CA THR A 97 46.52 -0.48 17.45
C THR A 97 46.93 0.96 17.72
N ASP A 98 48.18 1.15 18.18
CA ASP A 98 48.84 2.45 18.25
C ASP A 98 49.60 2.73 16.94
N PRO A 99 49.51 3.94 16.35
CA PRO A 99 50.17 4.26 15.09
C PRO A 99 51.71 4.25 15.17
N THR A 100 52.28 4.34 16.37
CA THR A 100 53.72 4.38 16.63
C THR A 100 54.21 3.03 17.14
N ASP A 101 53.51 2.45 18.11
CA ASP A 101 53.98 1.26 18.84
C ASP A 101 53.40 -0.07 18.32
N GLY A 102 52.50 -0.02 17.32
CA GLY A 102 51.77 -1.19 16.85
C GLY A 102 50.70 -1.65 17.84
N GLU A 103 50.43 -2.95 17.90
CA GLU A 103 49.41 -3.49 18.82
C GLU A 103 49.88 -3.44 20.28
N ILE A 104 49.09 -2.79 21.14
CA ILE A 104 49.39 -2.58 22.56
C ILE A 104 48.28 -3.14 23.46
N LEU A 105 48.63 -3.53 24.69
CA LEU A 105 47.64 -3.75 25.75
C LEU A 105 47.09 -2.40 26.20
N TYR A 106 45.84 -2.10 25.84
CA TYR A 106 45.19 -0.83 26.13
C TYR A 106 44.67 -0.78 27.57
N ALA A 107 43.91 -1.80 27.96
CA ALA A 107 43.26 -1.86 29.27
C ALA A 107 43.21 -3.29 29.81
N ILE A 108 43.13 -3.39 31.14
CA ILE A 108 42.96 -4.65 31.86
C ILE A 108 41.76 -4.55 32.80
N ALA A 109 40.93 -5.59 32.81
CA ALA A 109 39.83 -5.77 33.73
C ALA A 109 40.12 -7.01 34.62
N PRO A 110 40.66 -6.83 35.83
CA PRO A 110 40.87 -7.92 36.76
C PRO A 110 39.54 -8.42 37.33
N VAL A 111 39.44 -9.72 37.51
CA VAL A 111 38.35 -10.35 38.25
C VAL A 111 38.61 -10.17 39.74
N LYS A 112 37.56 -9.84 40.51
CA LYS A 112 37.65 -9.71 41.95
C LYS A 112 38.10 -11.02 42.58
N GLN A 113 39.05 -10.94 43.50
CA GLN A 113 39.70 -12.11 44.07
C GLN A 113 38.67 -13.11 44.63
N GLY A 114 38.87 -14.38 44.33
CA GLY A 114 38.00 -15.49 44.73
C GLY A 114 36.82 -15.72 43.80
N THR A 115 36.36 -14.73 43.04
CA THR A 115 35.08 -14.78 42.30
C THR A 115 35.18 -15.29 40.86
N GLY A 116 36.37 -15.60 40.36
CA GLY A 116 36.56 -16.13 39.02
C GLY A 116 35.82 -17.44 38.78
N ASP A 117 35.09 -17.52 37.67
CA ASP A 117 34.37 -18.72 37.29
C ASP A 117 35.34 -19.75 36.67
N TRP A 118 35.05 -21.04 36.86
CA TRP A 118 35.80 -22.12 36.22
C TRP A 118 35.36 -22.28 34.75
N PHE A 119 36.28 -22.09 33.82
CA PHE A 119 36.04 -22.31 32.40
C PHE A 119 36.57 -23.69 31.99
N PRO A 120 35.69 -24.65 31.65
CA PRO A 120 36.07 -26.06 31.45
C PRO A 120 36.80 -26.29 30.13
N ALA A 121 37.61 -27.34 30.05
CA ALA A 121 38.20 -27.81 28.78
C ALA A 121 37.12 -28.30 27.80
N ASP A 122 37.46 -28.30 26.51
CA ASP A 122 36.68 -28.98 25.48
C ASP A 122 36.73 -30.49 25.70
N ASN A 123 35.57 -31.10 25.96
CA ASN A 123 35.41 -32.54 26.05
C ASN A 123 34.58 -33.11 24.87
N GLY A 124 34.26 -32.29 23.87
CA GLY A 124 33.42 -32.66 22.72
C GLY A 124 31.93 -32.89 23.04
N LEU A 125 31.51 -32.73 24.31
CA LEU A 125 30.14 -32.96 24.78
C LEU A 125 29.48 -31.69 25.33
N ASN A 126 30.23 -30.91 26.12
CA ASN A 126 29.74 -29.72 26.81
C ASN A 126 30.35 -28.46 26.20
N ALA A 127 29.55 -27.69 25.48
CA ALA A 127 29.95 -26.36 25.01
C ALA A 127 29.78 -25.32 26.13
N SER A 128 30.77 -24.45 26.31
CA SER A 128 30.74 -23.32 27.23
C SER A 128 31.25 -22.07 26.52
N SER A 129 30.61 -20.93 26.74
CA SER A 129 31.00 -19.64 26.19
C SER A 129 31.03 -18.59 27.30
N LEU A 130 31.95 -17.64 27.16
CA LEU A 130 32.08 -16.48 28.03
C LEU A 130 32.03 -15.23 27.16
N GLU A 131 31.01 -14.40 27.38
CA GLU A 131 30.85 -13.10 26.74
C GLU A 131 31.22 -11.99 27.74
N VAL A 132 32.03 -11.03 27.30
CA VAL A 132 32.48 -9.89 28.11
C VAL A 132 32.16 -8.61 27.36
N GLY A 133 31.29 -7.79 27.94
CA GLY A 133 31.01 -6.43 27.52
C GLY A 133 31.57 -5.43 28.53
N LEU A 134 32.36 -4.45 28.08
CA LEU A 134 32.94 -3.41 28.93
C LEU A 134 32.88 -2.04 28.30
N THR A 135 32.59 -1.04 29.13
CA THR A 135 32.74 0.37 28.77
C THR A 135 34.18 0.81 29.00
N ILE A 136 34.84 1.30 27.96
CA ILE A 136 36.23 1.77 27.99
C ILE A 136 36.28 3.24 27.59
N GLN A 137 37.05 4.03 28.34
CA GLN A 137 37.29 5.43 28.01
C GLN A 137 38.27 5.54 26.85
N VAL A 138 37.95 6.39 25.87
CA VAL A 138 38.79 6.75 24.73
C VAL A 138 38.81 8.27 24.58
N GLY A 139 39.94 8.87 24.18
CA GLY A 139 40.11 10.33 24.23
C GLY A 139 39.18 11.10 23.28
N ASN A 140 38.71 10.44 22.22
CA ASN A 140 37.66 10.88 21.31
C ASN A 140 37.11 9.64 20.58
N SER A 141 35.88 9.23 20.88
CA SER A 141 35.29 8.00 20.35
C SER A 141 35.06 8.02 18.84
N ALA A 142 34.92 9.19 18.22
CA ALA A 142 34.74 9.32 16.77
C ALA A 142 35.97 8.84 15.96
N ASN A 143 37.13 8.75 16.60
CA ASN A 143 38.36 8.27 15.99
C ASN A 143 38.61 6.77 16.24
N VAL A 144 37.65 6.05 16.82
CA VAL A 144 37.75 4.60 16.97
C VAL A 144 37.10 3.95 15.74
N THR A 145 37.88 3.18 14.99
CA THR A 145 37.43 2.44 13.82
C THR A 145 37.21 0.97 14.17
N MET A 146 36.16 0.37 13.59
CA MET A 146 35.91 -1.06 13.70
C MET A 146 36.60 -1.80 12.55
N GLN A 147 37.45 -2.77 12.88
CA GLN A 147 37.74 -3.89 11.99
C GLN A 147 37.13 -5.14 12.62
N VAL A 148 35.99 -5.57 12.08
CA VAL A 148 35.40 -6.86 12.45
C VAL A 148 36.21 -7.96 11.78
N ASP A 149 36.82 -8.84 12.58
CA ASP A 149 37.51 -10.02 12.08
C ASP A 149 36.51 -11.11 11.70
N SER A 150 36.65 -11.69 10.51
CA SER A 150 35.82 -12.80 10.00
C SER A 150 35.85 -14.06 10.87
N GLY A 151 36.81 -14.17 11.81
CA GLY A 151 36.91 -15.26 12.80
C GLY A 151 36.19 -15.02 14.14
N ALA A 152 35.57 -13.86 14.37
CA ALA A 152 34.89 -13.56 15.64
C ALA A 152 33.55 -14.31 15.80
N TYR A 153 33.21 -14.70 17.04
CA TYR A 153 31.91 -15.31 17.34
C TYR A 153 30.80 -14.23 17.38
N ALA A 154 29.69 -14.49 16.68
CA ALA A 154 28.47 -13.69 16.80
C ALA A 154 27.81 -13.93 18.17
N THR A 155 27.54 -12.86 18.92
CA THR A 155 26.90 -12.95 20.23
C THR A 155 25.37 -13.06 20.12
N VAL A 156 24.71 -13.52 21.19
CA VAL A 156 23.23 -13.53 21.25
C VAL A 156 22.68 -12.11 21.20
N SER A 157 23.40 -11.13 21.78
CA SER A 157 23.07 -9.71 21.70
C SER A 157 23.04 -9.21 20.25
N MET A 158 24.07 -9.50 19.46
CA MET A 158 24.10 -9.17 18.03
C MET A 158 22.94 -9.81 17.27
N LEU A 159 22.64 -11.08 17.55
CA LEU A 159 21.54 -11.78 16.90
C LEU A 159 20.18 -11.14 17.25
N ASN A 160 20.00 -10.70 18.48
CA ASN A 160 18.79 -9.98 18.90
C ASN A 160 18.73 -8.58 18.26
N GLY A 161 19.84 -7.85 18.20
CA GLY A 161 19.90 -6.56 17.48
C GLY A 161 19.55 -6.70 15.99
N VAL A 162 20.04 -7.75 15.32
CA VAL A 162 19.65 -8.09 13.96
C VAL A 162 18.16 -8.45 13.87
N LYS A 163 17.62 -9.23 14.81
CA LYS A 163 16.17 -9.54 14.87
C LYS A 163 15.33 -8.28 15.04
N ASP A 164 15.75 -7.34 15.88
CA ASP A 164 15.04 -6.09 16.12
C ASP A 164 15.06 -5.21 14.88
N GLN A 165 16.22 -5.07 14.20
CA GLN A 165 16.29 -4.40 12.91
C GLN A 165 15.40 -5.06 11.86
N ILE A 166 15.36 -6.40 11.81
CA ILE A 166 14.46 -7.15 10.92
C ILE A 166 12.99 -6.86 11.25
N ASN A 167 12.62 -6.80 12.52
CA ASN A 167 11.25 -6.48 12.94
C ASN A 167 10.87 -5.05 12.58
N VAL A 168 11.75 -4.07 12.83
CA VAL A 168 11.55 -2.67 12.40
C VAL A 168 11.37 -2.59 10.88
N ILE A 169 12.19 -3.30 10.10
CA ILE A 169 12.04 -3.36 8.64
C ILE A 169 10.70 -3.98 8.26
N LYS A 170 10.31 -5.10 8.89
CA LYS A 170 9.02 -5.76 8.64
C LYS A 170 7.84 -4.85 8.98
N ASP A 171 7.89 -4.12 10.09
CA ASP A 171 6.86 -3.15 10.48
C ASP A 171 6.79 -2.00 9.45
N ALA A 172 7.95 -1.43 9.10
CA ALA A 172 8.05 -0.35 8.14
C ALA A 172 7.48 -0.72 6.76
N ILE A 173 7.60 -1.98 6.36
CA ILE A 173 7.06 -2.51 5.09
C ILE A 173 5.73 -3.26 5.24
N GLY A 174 5.11 -3.30 6.43
CA GLY A 174 3.79 -3.90 6.67
C GLY A 174 3.73 -5.44 6.64
N LEU A 175 4.82 -6.14 6.99
CA LEU A 175 4.97 -7.60 6.87
C LEU A 175 4.94 -8.39 8.19
N THR A 176 4.69 -7.74 9.33
CA THR A 176 4.71 -8.37 10.67
C THR A 176 3.34 -8.78 11.21
N ASP A 177 2.26 -8.29 10.63
CA ASP A 177 0.92 -8.36 11.23
C ASP A 177 0.01 -9.31 10.46
N ASP A 178 -0.63 -10.23 11.17
CA ASP A 178 -1.58 -11.22 10.63
C ASP A 178 -2.93 -10.59 10.21
N SER A 179 -3.13 -9.30 10.50
CA SER A 179 -4.27 -8.51 10.04
C SER A 179 -3.95 -7.59 8.85
N VAL A 180 -2.77 -7.71 8.23
CA VAL A 180 -2.37 -6.92 7.05
C VAL A 180 -2.34 -7.80 5.80
N TYR A 181 -3.10 -7.41 4.79
CA TYR A 181 -3.24 -8.14 3.52
C TYR A 181 -2.56 -7.35 2.41
N GLY A 182 -1.72 -8.00 1.60
CA GLY A 182 -1.09 -7.26 0.50
C GLY A 182 -0.55 -8.10 -0.63
N VAL A 183 0.10 -7.41 -1.56
CA VAL A 183 0.74 -7.98 -2.75
C VAL A 183 1.97 -7.15 -3.13
N GLU A 184 3.05 -7.83 -3.52
CA GLU A 184 4.15 -7.25 -4.27
C GLU A 184 3.83 -7.32 -5.75
N VAL A 185 3.90 -6.17 -6.42
CA VAL A 185 3.76 -6.03 -7.86
C VAL A 185 5.13 -5.72 -8.44
N ASP A 186 5.58 -6.55 -9.38
CA ASP A 186 6.84 -6.40 -10.11
C ASP A 186 6.52 -6.42 -11.61
N LEU A 187 6.20 -5.24 -12.16
CA LEU A 187 5.76 -5.09 -13.54
C LEU A 187 6.86 -5.49 -14.54
N PRO A 188 8.15 -5.11 -14.37
CA PRO A 188 9.22 -5.53 -15.28
C PRO A 188 9.34 -7.05 -15.38
N ASN A 189 9.17 -7.77 -14.27
CA ASN A 189 9.29 -9.23 -14.22
C ASN A 189 7.95 -9.96 -14.35
N ARG A 190 6.84 -9.25 -14.57
CA ARG A 190 5.48 -9.81 -14.71
C ARG A 190 5.07 -10.71 -13.55
N LYS A 191 5.42 -10.29 -12.34
CA LYS A 191 5.24 -11.10 -11.14
C LYS A 191 4.40 -10.37 -10.11
N PHE A 192 3.43 -11.11 -9.58
CA PHE A 192 2.59 -10.70 -8.46
C PHE A 192 2.77 -11.71 -7.34
N THR A 193 3.14 -11.25 -6.15
CA THR A 193 3.41 -12.14 -5.00
C THR A 193 2.57 -11.72 -3.81
N ARG A 194 1.71 -12.61 -3.31
CA ARG A 194 0.94 -12.36 -2.09
C ARG A 194 1.84 -12.10 -0.89
N LEU A 195 1.43 -11.15 -0.04
CA LEU A 195 2.17 -10.69 1.14
C LEU A 195 1.28 -10.63 2.38
N GLY A 196 1.91 -10.61 3.55
CA GLY A 196 1.19 -10.60 4.83
C GLY A 196 0.23 -11.77 4.98
N ALA A 197 -0.94 -11.51 5.54
CA ALA A 197 -2.01 -12.46 5.76
C ALA A 197 -2.62 -13.02 4.46
N SER A 198 -2.46 -12.31 3.32
CA SER A 198 -2.99 -12.79 2.04
C SER A 198 -2.24 -14.00 1.49
N LYS A 199 -1.01 -14.31 1.96
CA LYS A 199 -0.17 -15.41 1.46
C LYS A 199 -0.87 -16.76 1.37
N ASN A 200 -1.76 -17.03 2.32
CA ASN A 200 -2.46 -18.30 2.46
C ASN A 200 -3.91 -18.24 1.95
N LEU A 201 -4.30 -17.13 1.32
CA LEU A 201 -5.66 -16.90 0.83
C LEU A 201 -5.77 -17.21 -0.67
N THR A 202 -6.95 -17.70 -1.04
CA THR A 202 -7.37 -17.91 -2.42
C THR A 202 -8.39 -16.82 -2.81
N PRO A 203 -8.41 -16.31 -4.05
CA PRO A 203 -9.40 -15.30 -4.44
C PRO A 203 -10.85 -15.75 -4.15
N GLY A 204 -11.75 -14.80 -3.90
CA GLY A 204 -13.15 -15.09 -3.56
C GLY A 204 -13.33 -15.41 -2.08
N ALA A 205 -13.87 -16.60 -1.78
CA ALA A 205 -14.48 -16.91 -0.49
C ALA A 205 -13.56 -16.72 0.73
N SER A 206 -12.26 -16.96 0.62
CA SER A 206 -11.35 -16.78 1.75
C SER A 206 -11.13 -15.32 2.14
N PHE A 207 -11.58 -14.37 1.32
CA PHE A 207 -11.57 -12.93 1.62
C PHE A 207 -12.88 -12.44 2.23
N ASP A 208 -13.98 -13.22 2.20
CA ASP A 208 -15.33 -12.76 2.56
C ASP A 208 -15.46 -12.27 4.00
N ASN A 209 -14.61 -12.77 4.91
CA ASN A 209 -14.62 -12.38 6.31
C ASN A 209 -13.73 -11.18 6.65
N ILE A 210 -13.03 -10.63 5.67
CA ILE A 210 -12.14 -9.47 5.83
C ILE A 210 -12.96 -8.21 5.57
N LEU A 211 -12.97 -7.26 6.51
CA LEU A 211 -13.87 -6.09 6.51
C LEU A 211 -13.92 -5.33 5.16
N PRO A 212 -12.80 -4.91 4.52
CA PRO A 212 -12.82 -4.27 3.20
C PRO A 212 -13.58 -5.04 2.11
N TYR A 213 -13.72 -6.36 2.24
CA TYR A 213 -14.37 -7.27 1.30
C TYR A 213 -15.79 -7.69 1.70
N LYS A 214 -16.29 -7.28 2.88
CA LYS A 214 -17.67 -7.47 3.35
C LYS A 214 -18.66 -6.55 2.63
N ARG A 215 -18.57 -6.52 1.31
CA ARG A 215 -19.37 -5.69 0.42
C ARG A 215 -20.75 -6.32 0.22
N ARG A 216 -21.80 -5.50 0.33
CA ARG A 216 -23.19 -5.99 0.30
C ARG A 216 -24.05 -5.14 -0.61
N ARG A 217 -24.82 -5.78 -1.49
CA ARG A 217 -25.89 -5.09 -2.22
C ARG A 217 -26.98 -4.61 -1.26
N CYS A 218 -27.47 -3.40 -1.51
CA CYS A 218 -28.51 -2.76 -0.72
C CYS A 218 -29.37 -1.81 -1.56
N ASN A 219 -30.58 -1.53 -1.10
CA ASN A 219 -31.44 -0.48 -1.61
C ASN A 219 -31.23 0.80 -0.79
N VAL A 220 -30.77 1.87 -1.44
CA VAL A 220 -30.53 3.19 -0.81
C VAL A 220 -31.56 4.19 -1.31
N ALA A 221 -32.32 4.79 -0.39
CA ALA A 221 -33.29 5.84 -0.70
C ALA A 221 -32.61 7.17 -1.03
N ASP A 222 -33.35 8.11 -1.63
CA ASP A 222 -32.82 9.42 -2.05
C ASP A 222 -32.29 10.25 -0.88
N ASP A 223 -32.86 10.08 0.33
CA ASP A 223 -32.37 10.71 1.56
C ASP A 223 -31.08 10.07 2.11
N GLY A 224 -30.59 8.99 1.48
CA GLY A 224 -29.40 8.26 1.89
C GLY A 224 -29.64 7.07 2.81
N THR A 225 -30.89 6.81 3.21
CA THR A 225 -31.24 5.71 4.11
C THR A 225 -31.09 4.37 3.40
N VAL A 226 -30.34 3.45 4.00
CA VAL A 226 -30.31 2.04 3.57
C VAL A 226 -31.60 1.37 4.02
N LEU A 227 -32.45 1.03 3.07
CA LEU A 227 -33.77 0.44 3.35
C LEU A 227 -33.67 -1.06 3.62
N ALA A 228 -32.96 -1.79 2.76
CA ALA A 228 -32.79 -3.23 2.89
C ALA A 228 -31.49 -3.67 2.21
N TYR A 229 -30.81 -4.66 2.80
CA TYR A 229 -29.73 -5.39 2.14
C TYR A 229 -30.26 -6.62 1.39
N ARG A 230 -29.50 -7.12 0.42
CA ARG A 230 -29.87 -8.35 -0.30
C ARG A 230 -30.11 -9.50 0.68
N GLY A 231 -31.28 -10.13 0.56
CA GLY A 231 -31.74 -11.20 1.44
C GLY A 231 -32.67 -10.73 2.56
N GLU A 232 -32.75 -9.42 2.81
CA GLU A 232 -33.71 -8.85 3.77
C GLU A 232 -35.06 -8.57 3.11
N ALA A 233 -36.09 -8.49 3.95
CA ALA A 233 -37.44 -8.15 3.51
C ALA A 233 -37.48 -6.76 2.85
N GLY A 234 -38.17 -6.67 1.71
CA GLY A 234 -38.31 -5.40 0.98
C GLY A 234 -37.19 -5.09 0.00
N TYR A 235 -36.06 -5.83 0.01
CA TYR A 235 -35.00 -5.68 -1.00
C TYR A 235 -35.52 -5.98 -2.41
N SER A 236 -35.00 -5.25 -3.40
CA SER A 236 -35.34 -5.43 -4.81
C SER A 236 -34.25 -4.91 -5.74
N GLU A 237 -34.13 -5.54 -6.90
CA GLU A 237 -33.24 -5.11 -7.99
C GLU A 237 -33.92 -4.09 -8.94
N THR A 238 -35.23 -3.83 -8.77
CA THR A 238 -36.05 -3.05 -9.71
C THR A 238 -36.07 -1.54 -9.45
N GLY A 239 -35.37 -1.08 -8.42
CA GLY A 239 -35.39 0.32 -7.98
C GLY A 239 -36.57 0.72 -7.10
N LYS A 240 -37.37 -0.25 -6.63
CA LYS A 240 -38.49 -0.02 -5.71
C LYS A 240 -38.56 -1.10 -4.65
N THR A 241 -38.81 -0.73 -3.40
CA THR A 241 -38.98 -1.70 -2.31
C THR A 241 -40.18 -2.61 -2.53
N THR A 242 -40.08 -3.88 -2.12
CA THR A 242 -41.18 -4.86 -2.25
C THR A 242 -42.10 -4.92 -1.03
N ALA A 243 -41.70 -4.27 0.07
CA ALA A 243 -42.44 -4.23 1.33
C ALA A 243 -42.29 -2.85 1.98
N ALA A 244 -43.16 -2.55 2.94
CA ALA A 244 -42.97 -1.39 3.81
C ALA A 244 -41.80 -1.65 4.76
N ILE A 245 -40.95 -0.65 4.96
CA ILE A 245 -39.71 -0.74 5.74
C ILE A 245 -39.68 0.43 6.71
N THR A 246 -39.42 0.18 7.99
CA THR A 246 -39.21 1.23 8.98
C THR A 246 -37.72 1.33 9.34
N LYS A 247 -37.13 2.52 9.18
CA LYS A 247 -35.75 2.83 9.56
C LYS A 247 -35.74 4.16 10.30
N TYR A 248 -35.03 4.23 11.43
CA TYR A 248 -34.86 5.47 12.21
C TYR A 248 -36.16 6.23 12.55
N GLY A 249 -37.25 5.49 12.80
CA GLY A 249 -38.57 6.08 13.08
C GLY A 249 -39.37 6.53 11.85
N THR A 250 -38.79 6.47 10.65
CA THR A 250 -39.47 6.75 9.38
C THR A 250 -39.95 5.45 8.74
N THR A 251 -41.22 5.41 8.31
CA THR A 251 -41.77 4.27 7.57
C THR A 251 -41.86 4.60 6.09
N TYR A 252 -41.16 3.82 5.28
CA TYR A 252 -41.15 3.87 3.83
C TYR A 252 -42.16 2.84 3.31
N PRO A 253 -43.19 3.24 2.53
CA PRO A 253 -44.17 2.30 2.01
C PRO A 253 -43.56 1.29 1.02
N ALA A 254 -44.29 0.20 0.75
CA ALA A 254 -43.95 -0.67 -0.37
C ALA A 254 -44.00 0.14 -1.68
N GLY A 255 -43.00 -0.07 -2.55
CA GLY A 255 -42.87 0.69 -3.79
C GLY A 255 -42.06 1.98 -3.67
N THR A 256 -41.51 2.31 -2.49
CA THR A 256 -40.56 3.43 -2.33
C THR A 256 -39.40 3.29 -3.30
N ILE A 257 -39.11 4.37 -4.03
CA ILE A 257 -37.99 4.43 -4.96
C ILE A 257 -36.67 4.37 -4.18
N ALA A 258 -35.77 3.50 -4.61
CA ALA A 258 -34.45 3.33 -4.04
C ALA A 258 -33.48 2.84 -5.12
N GLN A 259 -32.19 3.11 -4.97
CA GLN A 259 -31.17 2.67 -5.92
C GLN A 259 -30.51 1.38 -5.43
N VAL A 260 -30.20 0.48 -6.36
CA VAL A 260 -29.43 -0.72 -6.05
C VAL A 260 -27.96 -0.35 -5.99
N MET A 261 -27.41 -0.36 -4.78
CA MET A 261 -26.03 0.02 -4.50
C MET A 261 -25.29 -1.15 -3.87
N VAL A 262 -23.98 -0.99 -3.69
CA VAL A 262 -23.07 -1.89 -2.99
C VAL A 262 -22.39 -1.07 -1.91
N GLU A 263 -22.65 -1.43 -0.66
CA GLU A 263 -21.95 -0.85 0.48
C GLU A 263 -20.48 -1.28 0.44
N GLN A 264 -19.59 -0.31 0.53
CA GLN A 264 -18.15 -0.50 0.61
C GLN A 264 -17.66 0.00 1.98
N PRO A 265 -17.19 -0.88 2.86
CA PRO A 265 -16.60 -0.49 4.14
C PRO A 265 -15.28 0.26 3.96
N LYS A 266 -15.03 1.23 4.85
CA LYS A 266 -13.75 1.93 5.00
C LYS A 266 -12.63 0.93 5.32
N TYR A 267 -11.46 1.21 4.77
CA TYR A 267 -10.23 0.52 5.12
C TYR A 267 -9.03 1.46 5.04
N TYR A 268 -7.92 0.99 5.57
CA TYR A 268 -6.64 1.66 5.54
C TYR A 268 -5.76 1.02 4.47
N TYR A 269 -4.96 1.81 3.77
CA TYR A 269 -4.05 1.33 2.74
C TYR A 269 -2.64 1.87 2.93
N LYS A 270 -1.68 1.20 2.30
CA LYS A 270 -0.30 1.64 2.20
C LYS A 270 0.32 1.17 0.90
N ILE A 271 0.90 2.09 0.13
CA ILE A 271 1.74 1.77 -1.02
C ILE A 271 3.20 1.99 -0.65
N VAL A 272 4.04 1.00 -0.93
CA VAL A 272 5.48 1.08 -0.70
C VAL A 272 6.19 0.91 -2.04
N PRO A 273 6.69 1.99 -2.67
CA PRO A 273 7.47 1.87 -3.89
C PRO A 273 8.81 1.17 -3.59
N LEU A 274 9.22 0.25 -4.46
CA LEU A 274 10.50 -0.47 -4.39
C LEU A 274 11.42 -0.12 -5.55
N THR A 275 10.86 0.27 -6.69
CA THR A 275 11.61 0.71 -7.87
C THR A 275 10.87 1.85 -8.54
N LEU A 276 11.55 2.99 -8.61
CA LEU A 276 11.10 4.24 -9.19
C LEU A 276 12.12 4.71 -10.21
N ASP A 277 11.67 5.02 -11.42
CA ASP A 277 12.47 5.71 -12.42
C ASP A 277 11.87 7.10 -12.69
N PRO A 278 12.65 8.18 -12.77
CA PRO A 278 12.12 9.50 -13.13
C PRO A 278 11.39 9.46 -14.48
N ILE A 279 10.27 10.16 -14.59
CA ILE A 279 9.54 10.32 -15.85
C ILE A 279 10.33 11.27 -16.75
N ALA A 280 10.73 10.80 -17.93
CA ALA A 280 11.38 11.65 -18.93
C ALA A 280 10.39 12.69 -19.46
N ASN A 281 10.84 13.95 -19.58
CA ASN A 281 10.02 15.09 -20.05
C ASN A 281 8.73 15.33 -19.25
N GLY A 282 8.68 14.90 -17.98
CA GLY A 282 7.54 15.10 -17.10
C GLY A 282 7.94 15.25 -15.64
N GLU A 283 6.94 15.20 -14.77
CA GLU A 283 7.11 15.21 -13.33
C GLU A 283 6.92 13.81 -12.75
N GLY A 284 7.47 13.58 -11.55
CA GLY A 284 7.27 12.33 -10.81
C GLY A 284 8.03 11.12 -11.36
N TYR A 285 7.53 9.94 -11.02
CA TYR A 285 8.22 8.67 -11.25
C TYR A 285 7.33 7.60 -11.90
N HIS A 286 7.96 6.75 -12.69
CA HIS A 286 7.47 5.44 -13.08
C HIS A 286 7.60 4.49 -11.89
N MET A 287 6.50 4.15 -11.24
CA MET A 287 6.44 3.09 -10.23
C MET A 287 6.35 1.74 -10.92
N ARG A 288 7.47 1.02 -10.94
CA ARG A 288 7.63 -0.26 -11.64
C ARG A 288 7.45 -1.46 -10.73
N LYS A 289 7.96 -1.33 -9.51
CA LYS A 289 7.86 -2.34 -8.47
C LYS A 289 7.41 -1.69 -7.18
N PHE A 290 6.39 -2.27 -6.55
CA PHE A 290 5.81 -1.74 -5.32
C PHE A 290 5.11 -2.83 -4.53
N ARG A 291 4.77 -2.50 -3.29
CA ARG A 291 3.89 -3.33 -2.46
C ARG A 291 2.64 -2.54 -2.12
N ALA A 292 1.49 -3.17 -2.30
CA ALA A 292 0.21 -2.61 -1.91
C ALA A 292 -0.35 -3.41 -0.75
N TYR A 293 -0.79 -2.71 0.29
CA TYR A 293 -1.37 -3.31 1.49
C TYR A 293 -2.68 -2.65 1.86
N ILE A 294 -3.53 -3.44 2.53
CA ILE A 294 -4.71 -2.96 3.23
C ILE A 294 -4.76 -3.52 4.66
N SER A 295 -5.49 -2.80 5.51
CA SER A 295 -5.80 -3.19 6.89
C SER A 295 -7.19 -2.71 7.27
N GLU A 296 -7.87 -3.48 8.12
CA GLU A 296 -9.17 -3.10 8.70
C GLU A 296 -9.01 -1.99 9.76
N ALA A 297 -7.90 -2.05 10.50
CA ALA A 297 -7.59 -1.13 11.59
C ALA A 297 -6.45 -0.17 11.21
N PRO A 298 -6.33 1.00 11.87
CA PRO A 298 -5.17 1.86 11.74
C PRO A 298 -3.88 1.10 12.07
N LYS A 299 -2.85 1.27 11.25
CA LYS A 299 -1.51 0.67 11.45
C LYS A 299 -0.42 1.71 11.13
N PRO A 300 0.79 1.58 11.68
CA PRO A 300 1.90 2.49 11.39
C PRO A 300 2.18 2.65 9.89
N GLY A 301 2.12 3.90 9.41
CA GLY A 301 2.35 4.26 8.01
C GLY A 301 1.21 3.90 7.04
N PHE A 302 0.07 3.43 7.53
CA PHE A 302 -1.14 3.29 6.72
C PHE A 302 -1.98 4.58 6.79
N LYS A 303 -2.68 4.90 5.70
CA LYS A 303 -3.61 6.03 5.59
C LYS A 303 -5.03 5.52 5.34
N VAL A 304 -6.05 6.29 5.66
CA VAL A 304 -7.42 6.01 5.20
C VAL A 304 -7.44 6.11 3.67
N HIS A 305 -8.07 5.16 2.98
CA HIS A 305 -8.16 5.24 1.51
C HIS A 305 -8.97 6.49 1.09
N PRO A 306 -8.52 7.27 0.08
CA PRO A 306 -9.18 8.54 -0.31
C PRO A 306 -10.65 8.42 -0.72
N ALA A 307 -11.10 7.21 -1.06
CA ALA A 307 -12.51 6.93 -1.32
C ALA A 307 -13.41 7.27 -0.11
N PHE A 308 -12.84 7.29 1.10
CA PHE A 308 -13.53 7.53 2.36
C PHE A 308 -13.18 8.86 3.03
N VAL A 309 -12.50 9.77 2.33
CA VAL A 309 -12.20 11.11 2.85
C VAL A 309 -12.88 12.12 1.94
N ARG A 310 -13.71 13.01 2.50
CA ARG A 310 -14.39 14.08 1.77
C ARG A 310 -14.21 15.39 2.50
N ASN A 311 -13.46 16.31 1.91
CA ASN A 311 -13.19 17.62 2.49
C ASN A 311 -12.68 17.51 3.95
N GLY A 312 -11.72 16.60 4.17
CA GLY A 312 -11.16 16.31 5.50
C GLY A 312 -12.01 15.41 6.40
N GLU A 313 -13.25 15.09 6.02
CA GLU A 313 -14.13 14.22 6.81
C GLU A 313 -13.98 12.76 6.42
N THR A 314 -13.72 11.89 7.40
CA THR A 314 -13.67 10.43 7.19
C THR A 314 -15.06 9.81 7.19
N LYS A 315 -15.32 8.92 6.24
CA LYS A 315 -16.56 8.17 6.06
C LYS A 315 -16.34 6.71 6.42
N GLU A 316 -17.23 6.11 7.19
CA GLU A 316 -17.14 4.68 7.52
C GLU A 316 -17.56 3.79 6.36
N PHE A 317 -18.43 4.30 5.47
CA PHE A 317 -18.91 3.59 4.28
C PHE A 317 -19.16 4.56 3.13
N ILE A 318 -19.08 4.02 1.91
CA ILE A 318 -19.63 4.64 0.70
C ILE A 318 -20.48 3.60 -0.03
N TYR A 319 -21.36 4.06 -0.93
CA TYR A 319 -22.26 3.18 -1.66
C TYR A 319 -22.03 3.33 -3.16
N LEU A 320 -21.46 2.28 -3.76
CA LEU A 320 -21.14 2.19 -5.18
C LEU A 320 -22.37 1.68 -5.92
N SER A 321 -22.79 2.31 -7.02
CA SER A 321 -23.90 1.76 -7.82
C SER A 321 -23.63 0.30 -8.23
N ALA A 322 -24.61 -0.58 -8.07
CA ALA A 322 -24.49 -1.96 -8.53
C ALA A 322 -24.49 -2.03 -10.07
N TYR A 323 -25.18 -1.10 -10.72
CA TYR A 323 -25.40 -1.06 -12.16
C TYR A 323 -25.00 0.27 -12.79
N ASP A 324 -24.68 0.24 -14.09
CA ASP A 324 -24.50 1.43 -14.92
C ASP A 324 -25.75 2.31 -14.89
N ALA A 325 -25.56 3.63 -15.02
CA ALA A 325 -26.63 4.60 -14.80
C ALA A 325 -27.72 4.53 -15.89
N CYS A 326 -28.96 4.42 -15.46
CA CYS A 326 -30.15 4.74 -16.25
C CYS A 326 -30.73 6.08 -15.78
N ILE A 327 -31.75 6.58 -16.46
CA ILE A 327 -32.42 7.83 -16.11
C ILE A 327 -33.79 7.51 -15.51
N PHE A 328 -34.14 8.20 -14.43
CA PHE A 328 -35.48 8.25 -13.89
C PHE A 328 -36.10 9.58 -14.31
N ASP A 329 -37.13 9.49 -15.14
CA ASP A 329 -37.97 10.61 -15.52
C ASP A 329 -38.85 10.98 -14.34
N THR A 330 -38.49 12.09 -13.69
CA THR A 330 -39.15 12.56 -12.47
C THR A 330 -40.58 13.01 -12.76
N SER A 331 -40.84 13.52 -13.97
CA SER A 331 -42.15 14.04 -14.36
C SER A 331 -43.18 12.93 -14.54
N THR A 332 -42.75 11.76 -15.05
CA THR A 332 -43.62 10.60 -15.26
C THR A 332 -43.52 9.54 -14.16
N GLY A 333 -42.54 9.66 -13.27
CA GLY A 333 -42.31 8.74 -12.16
C GLY A 333 -41.81 7.36 -12.62
N LYS A 334 -41.04 7.31 -13.72
CA LYS A 334 -40.64 6.07 -14.39
C LYS A 334 -39.16 6.07 -14.76
N TYR A 335 -38.57 4.88 -14.77
CA TYR A 335 -37.26 4.66 -15.34
C TYR A 335 -37.34 4.58 -16.87
N LEU A 336 -36.38 5.23 -17.53
CA LEU A 336 -36.05 5.07 -18.94
C LEU A 336 -35.22 3.79 -19.08
N LEU A 337 -35.77 2.78 -19.76
CA LEU A 337 -35.25 1.40 -19.75
C LEU A 337 -34.51 1.01 -21.04
N GLU A 338 -34.65 1.79 -22.11
CA GLU A 338 -34.19 1.44 -23.46
C GLU A 338 -33.21 2.44 -24.06
N ASP A 339 -32.67 3.35 -23.24
CA ASP A 339 -31.83 4.47 -23.69
C ASP A 339 -32.60 5.42 -24.64
N GLU A 340 -33.75 5.89 -24.18
CA GLU A 340 -34.79 6.60 -24.94
C GLU A 340 -34.35 7.98 -25.47
N GLN A 341 -33.23 8.51 -24.99
CA GLN A 341 -32.65 9.79 -25.41
C GLN A 341 -33.55 11.03 -25.18
N VAL A 342 -34.34 11.03 -24.11
CA VAL A 342 -35.31 12.10 -23.80
C VAL A 342 -35.09 12.74 -22.42
N ALA A 343 -33.86 12.70 -21.90
CA ALA A 343 -33.55 13.24 -20.57
C ALA A 343 -33.90 14.73 -20.44
N ASP A 344 -34.66 15.06 -19.40
CA ASP A 344 -34.79 16.42 -18.91
C ASP A 344 -33.68 16.71 -17.90
N PHE A 345 -32.57 17.29 -18.38
CA PHE A 345 -31.45 17.69 -17.53
C PHE A 345 -31.80 18.79 -16.52
N SER A 346 -33.04 19.31 -16.49
CA SER A 346 -33.57 20.23 -15.49
C SER A 346 -34.41 19.53 -14.40
N ALA A 347 -34.97 18.34 -14.65
CA ALA A 347 -35.83 17.63 -13.68
C ALA A 347 -35.43 16.19 -13.35
N ASP A 348 -34.81 15.46 -14.29
CA ASP A 348 -34.54 14.04 -14.15
C ASP A 348 -33.33 13.75 -13.25
N VAL A 349 -33.25 12.49 -12.82
CA VAL A 349 -32.17 11.99 -11.95
C VAL A 349 -31.60 10.67 -12.46
N PHE A 350 -30.33 10.39 -12.14
CA PHE A 350 -29.71 9.10 -12.45
C PHE A 350 -30.08 8.01 -11.47
N GLY A 351 -30.35 6.81 -11.95
CA GLY A 351 -30.63 5.64 -11.13
C GLY A 351 -29.75 4.43 -11.43
N SER A 352 -29.75 3.47 -10.52
CA SER A 352 -29.04 2.20 -10.63
C SER A 352 -30.00 1.05 -10.32
N ILE A 353 -30.44 0.34 -11.36
CA ILE A 353 -31.41 -0.75 -11.28
C ILE A 353 -31.07 -1.86 -12.28
N ALA A 354 -31.61 -3.05 -12.08
CA ALA A 354 -31.59 -4.12 -13.07
C ALA A 354 -32.62 -3.87 -14.18
N ASN A 355 -32.42 -4.54 -15.33
CA ASN A 355 -33.28 -4.52 -16.52
C ASN A 355 -33.43 -3.12 -17.15
N ALA A 356 -32.47 -2.23 -16.93
CA ALA A 356 -32.39 -0.93 -17.60
C ALA A 356 -31.16 -0.87 -18.50
N LYS A 357 -31.33 -0.35 -19.71
CA LYS A 357 -30.20 -0.05 -20.59
C LYS A 357 -29.47 1.20 -20.06
N PRO A 358 -28.12 1.21 -20.04
CA PRO A 358 -27.38 2.40 -19.62
C PRO A 358 -27.73 3.58 -20.52
N ALA A 359 -28.03 4.72 -19.90
CA ALA A 359 -28.29 5.95 -20.63
C ALA A 359 -27.01 6.41 -21.35
N SER A 360 -27.14 6.85 -22.59
CA SER A 360 -26.02 7.32 -23.40
C SER A 360 -26.18 8.74 -23.90
N GLY A 361 -25.12 9.33 -24.45
CA GLY A 361 -25.14 10.63 -25.11
C GLY A 361 -25.33 10.59 -26.62
N SER A 362 -26.02 9.57 -27.15
CA SER A 362 -26.17 9.37 -28.61
C SER A 362 -26.76 10.60 -29.32
N SER A 363 -27.95 11.03 -28.94
CA SER A 363 -28.61 12.26 -29.41
C SER A 363 -28.87 13.26 -28.28
N GLN A 364 -29.02 12.82 -27.03
CA GLN A 364 -29.20 13.70 -25.87
C GLN A 364 -27.85 14.22 -25.32
N ASN A 365 -27.89 15.34 -24.60
CA ASN A 365 -26.71 16.05 -24.11
C ASN A 365 -26.07 15.41 -22.86
N LEU A 366 -25.82 14.10 -22.86
CA LEU A 366 -25.24 13.37 -21.73
C LEU A 366 -23.71 13.56 -21.62
N THR A 367 -23.30 14.79 -21.33
CA THR A 367 -21.90 15.17 -21.06
C THR A 367 -21.49 14.78 -19.64
N ARG A 368 -20.21 14.93 -19.27
CA ARG A 368 -19.80 14.71 -17.87
C ARG A 368 -20.49 15.69 -16.93
N THR A 369 -20.59 16.96 -17.31
CA THR A 369 -21.30 17.99 -16.53
C THR A 369 -22.77 17.63 -16.32
N ASN A 370 -23.48 17.20 -17.36
CA ASN A 370 -24.89 16.84 -17.23
C ASN A 370 -25.08 15.52 -16.48
N SER A 371 -24.15 14.57 -16.62
CA SER A 371 -24.11 13.34 -15.82
C SER A 371 -23.95 13.65 -14.32
N ARG A 372 -23.08 14.59 -13.96
CA ARG A 372 -22.94 15.10 -12.58
C ARG A 372 -24.25 15.71 -12.09
N THR A 373 -24.88 16.57 -12.89
CA THR A 373 -26.16 17.19 -12.56
C THR A 373 -27.27 16.16 -12.27
N LEU A 374 -27.41 15.14 -13.12
CA LEU A 374 -28.41 14.08 -12.94
C LEU A 374 -28.16 13.25 -11.67
N ALA A 375 -26.89 13.01 -11.31
CA ALA A 375 -26.55 12.32 -10.07
C ALA A 375 -26.87 13.17 -8.83
N GLN A 376 -26.43 14.44 -8.81
CA GLN A 376 -26.56 15.33 -7.65
C GLN A 376 -28.01 15.72 -7.33
N LYS A 377 -28.87 15.79 -8.34
CA LYS A 377 -30.29 16.10 -8.14
C LYS A 377 -31.05 15.06 -7.32
N ARG A 378 -30.52 13.85 -7.18
CA ARG A 378 -31.12 12.84 -6.31
C ARG A 378 -31.11 13.27 -4.84
N GLY A 379 -30.14 14.09 -4.42
CA GLY A 379 -30.09 14.65 -3.07
C GLY A 379 -28.68 14.81 -2.53
N ALA A 380 -28.57 15.33 -1.31
CA ALA A 380 -27.29 15.50 -0.64
C ALA A 380 -26.53 14.15 -0.53
N GLY A 381 -25.24 14.16 -0.84
CA GLY A 381 -24.40 12.96 -0.85
C GLY A 381 -24.41 12.15 -2.14
N TRP A 382 -25.41 12.35 -3.02
CA TRP A 382 -25.42 11.74 -4.35
C TRP A 382 -24.49 12.47 -5.31
N GLN A 383 -23.65 11.72 -5.99
CA GLN A 383 -22.68 12.25 -6.94
C GLN A 383 -22.37 11.24 -8.05
N LEU A 384 -21.69 11.71 -9.10
CA LEU A 384 -21.11 10.83 -10.08
C LEU A 384 -19.94 10.06 -9.44
N ARG A 385 -19.70 8.81 -9.84
CA ARG A 385 -18.60 8.00 -9.31
C ARG A 385 -17.26 8.69 -9.57
N ASP A 386 -16.51 8.93 -8.50
CA ASP A 386 -15.20 9.55 -8.55
C ASP A 386 -14.06 8.55 -8.76
N CYS A 387 -12.88 9.08 -9.09
CA CYS A 387 -11.66 8.30 -9.31
C CYS A 387 -11.26 7.47 -8.09
N PHE A 388 -11.44 7.97 -6.87
CA PHE A 388 -11.04 7.26 -5.66
C PHE A 388 -11.93 6.05 -5.40
N ALA A 389 -13.24 6.17 -5.59
CA ALA A 389 -14.17 5.06 -5.52
C ALA A 389 -13.84 3.97 -6.55
N ALA A 390 -13.51 4.35 -7.78
CA ALA A 390 -13.13 3.38 -8.82
C ALA A 390 -11.80 2.68 -8.53
N TYR A 391 -10.75 3.43 -8.15
CA TYR A 391 -9.45 2.86 -7.83
C TYR A 391 -9.44 2.08 -6.51
N SER A 392 -10.36 2.37 -5.58
CA SER A 392 -10.61 1.54 -4.40
C SER A 392 -11.02 0.11 -4.81
N SER A 393 -11.98 -0.03 -5.73
CA SER A 393 -12.37 -1.34 -6.25
C SER A 393 -11.21 -2.04 -6.96
N LEU A 394 -10.36 -1.29 -7.70
CA LEU A 394 -9.18 -1.86 -8.36
C LEU A 394 -8.10 -2.33 -7.37
N LEU A 395 -7.81 -1.57 -6.31
CA LEU A 395 -6.86 -1.96 -5.25
C LEU A 395 -7.32 -3.23 -4.53
N LEU A 396 -8.61 -3.29 -4.16
CA LEU A 396 -9.19 -4.47 -3.53
C LEU A 396 -9.11 -5.68 -4.46
N PHE A 397 -9.40 -5.50 -5.75
CA PHE A 397 -9.29 -6.56 -6.75
C PHE A 397 -7.84 -7.05 -6.87
N LEU A 398 -6.88 -6.13 -6.95
CA LEU A 398 -5.46 -6.44 -7.03
C LEU A 398 -5.01 -7.34 -5.86
N ILE A 399 -5.41 -7.02 -4.63
CA ILE A 399 -5.03 -7.80 -3.44
C ILE A 399 -5.78 -9.15 -3.40
N GLU A 400 -7.06 -9.17 -3.78
CA GLU A 400 -7.87 -10.38 -3.77
C GLU A 400 -7.41 -11.39 -4.83
N TYR A 401 -7.20 -10.93 -6.06
CA TYR A 401 -6.88 -11.77 -7.21
C TYR A 401 -5.39 -11.87 -7.53
N ASN A 402 -4.55 -11.05 -6.89
CA ASN A 402 -3.10 -11.03 -7.08
C ASN A 402 -2.70 -10.75 -8.55
N THR A 403 -3.41 -9.84 -9.21
CA THR A 403 -3.16 -9.35 -10.58
C THR A 403 -4.05 -8.13 -10.85
N PHE A 404 -3.72 -7.31 -11.87
CA PHE A 404 -4.65 -6.32 -12.42
C PHE A 404 -5.50 -6.87 -13.58
N ASP A 405 -5.24 -8.09 -14.07
CA ASP A 405 -5.94 -8.68 -15.21
C ASP A 405 -7.38 -9.13 -14.84
N THR A 406 -8.27 -8.16 -14.79
CA THR A 406 -9.69 -8.34 -14.44
C THR A 406 -10.42 -9.28 -15.41
N GLN A 407 -10.13 -9.15 -16.70
CA GLN A 407 -10.74 -9.96 -17.74
C GLN A 407 -10.42 -11.44 -17.61
N LYS A 408 -9.15 -11.77 -17.30
CA LYS A 408 -8.71 -13.17 -17.13
C LYS A 408 -9.29 -13.81 -15.88
N MET A 409 -9.38 -13.08 -14.78
CA MET A 409 -9.73 -13.68 -13.49
C MET A 409 -11.24 -13.81 -13.24
N ILE A 410 -12.04 -12.86 -13.72
CA ILE A 410 -13.51 -12.89 -13.53
C ILE A 410 -14.23 -13.20 -14.85
N GLY A 411 -13.78 -12.60 -15.94
CA GLY A 411 -14.42 -12.70 -17.25
C GLY A 411 -14.24 -11.41 -18.02
N ARG A 412 -14.26 -11.49 -19.35
CA ARG A 412 -14.00 -10.36 -20.25
C ARG A 412 -15.06 -9.27 -20.15
N GLY A 413 -16.27 -9.62 -19.69
CA GLY A 413 -17.42 -8.72 -19.68
C GLY A 413 -18.02 -8.55 -21.08
N VAL A 414 -18.88 -7.55 -21.24
CA VAL A 414 -19.46 -7.20 -22.54
C VAL A 414 -18.44 -6.36 -23.30
N VAL A 415 -17.63 -6.98 -24.16
CA VAL A 415 -16.54 -6.31 -24.90
C VAL A 415 -16.40 -6.76 -26.36
N ASP A 416 -17.17 -7.77 -26.78
CA ASP A 416 -17.16 -8.36 -28.13
C ASP A 416 -18.54 -8.26 -28.83
N LEU A 417 -19.31 -7.22 -28.52
CA LEU A 417 -20.53 -6.87 -29.27
C LEU A 417 -20.18 -6.07 -30.52
N PRO A 418 -21.01 -6.18 -31.58
CA PRO A 418 -20.69 -5.56 -32.87
C PRO A 418 -20.79 -4.03 -32.82
N TRP A 419 -20.08 -3.38 -33.75
CA TRP A 419 -20.19 -1.96 -34.05
C TRP A 419 -20.82 -1.81 -35.44
N VAL A 420 -22.16 -1.75 -35.50
CA VAL A 420 -22.87 -1.74 -36.80
C VAL A 420 -23.27 -0.33 -37.20
N GLU A 421 -24.03 0.38 -36.37
CA GLU A 421 -24.56 1.72 -36.69
C GLU A 421 -24.09 2.78 -35.69
N ASP A 422 -23.61 3.93 -36.17
CA ASP A 422 -23.01 4.99 -35.32
C ASP A 422 -23.96 5.74 -34.38
N SER A 423 -25.28 5.54 -34.55
CA SER A 423 -26.34 6.13 -33.72
C SER A 423 -26.87 5.19 -32.63
N VAL A 424 -26.51 3.91 -32.64
CA VAL A 424 -27.14 2.90 -31.78
C VAL A 424 -26.26 2.54 -30.59
N ASN A 425 -26.74 2.77 -29.37
CA ASN A 425 -26.10 2.20 -28.18
C ASN A 425 -26.30 0.66 -28.16
N TYR A 426 -25.22 -0.12 -28.25
CA TYR A 426 -25.27 -1.60 -28.19
C TYR A 426 -24.95 -2.15 -26.79
N ALA A 427 -24.84 -1.30 -25.76
CA ALA A 427 -24.75 -1.76 -24.38
C ALA A 427 -25.93 -2.68 -24.05
N LEU A 428 -25.66 -3.72 -23.28
CA LEU A 428 -26.70 -4.57 -22.73
C LEU A 428 -27.38 -3.86 -21.56
N LYS A 429 -28.64 -4.23 -21.33
CA LYS A 429 -29.32 -3.94 -20.07
C LYS A 429 -28.49 -4.46 -18.89
N THR A 430 -28.59 -3.79 -17.76
CA THR A 430 -27.96 -4.20 -16.52
C THR A 430 -28.79 -5.28 -15.82
N GLY A 431 -28.24 -5.95 -14.81
CA GLY A 431 -28.94 -6.93 -13.98
C GLY A 431 -28.72 -8.40 -14.36
N TYR A 432 -27.88 -8.70 -15.34
CA TYR A 432 -27.56 -10.08 -15.72
C TYR A 432 -26.79 -10.84 -14.64
N THR A 433 -26.17 -10.13 -13.69
CA THR A 433 -25.45 -10.71 -12.54
C THR A 433 -26.24 -10.71 -11.24
N THR A 434 -27.56 -10.41 -11.28
CA THR A 434 -28.44 -10.46 -10.10
C THR A 434 -28.39 -11.78 -9.32
N GLY A 435 -28.24 -12.90 -10.04
CA GLY A 435 -28.07 -14.23 -9.46
C GLY A 435 -26.82 -14.37 -8.59
N LEU A 436 -25.71 -13.70 -8.97
CA LEU A 436 -24.45 -13.72 -8.21
C LEU A 436 -24.54 -12.93 -6.90
N GLY A 437 -25.39 -11.90 -6.86
CA GLY A 437 -25.53 -11.06 -5.68
C GLY A 437 -24.25 -10.32 -5.31
N ASN A 438 -23.66 -10.67 -4.17
CA ASN A 438 -22.42 -10.06 -3.68
C ASN A 438 -21.16 -10.80 -4.17
N ALA A 439 -21.31 -11.94 -4.85
CA ALA A 439 -20.18 -12.70 -5.37
C ALA A 439 -19.58 -12.04 -6.61
N SER A 440 -18.31 -12.34 -6.87
CA SER A 440 -17.66 -12.02 -8.15
C SER A 440 -17.90 -13.15 -9.16
N GLY A 441 -18.02 -12.82 -10.44
CA GLY A 441 -18.21 -13.82 -11.49
C GLY A 441 -18.77 -13.23 -12.79
N MET A 442 -19.14 -14.11 -13.70
CA MET A 442 -19.71 -13.78 -15.00
C MET A 442 -21.15 -14.29 -15.08
N ALA A 443 -22.03 -13.54 -15.74
CA ALA A 443 -23.37 -14.00 -16.07
C ALA A 443 -23.33 -15.20 -17.03
N GLU A 444 -24.44 -15.94 -17.13
CA GLU A 444 -24.54 -17.07 -18.05
C GLU A 444 -24.43 -16.63 -19.52
N GLY A 445 -23.62 -17.36 -20.30
CA GLY A 445 -23.47 -17.17 -21.74
C GLY A 445 -22.01 -17.07 -22.19
N THR A 446 -21.79 -16.46 -23.36
CA THR A 446 -20.48 -16.42 -24.00
C THR A 446 -19.59 -15.34 -23.37
N ASN A 447 -18.44 -15.72 -22.83
CA ASN A 447 -17.42 -14.79 -22.33
C ASN A 447 -17.03 -13.78 -23.43
N GLY A 448 -17.05 -12.48 -23.09
CA GLY A 448 -16.91 -11.38 -24.06
C GLY A 448 -18.26 -10.76 -24.48
N LYS A 449 -19.38 -11.42 -24.23
CA LYS A 449 -20.73 -10.94 -24.63
C LYS A 449 -21.73 -10.85 -23.49
N VAL A 450 -21.29 -11.10 -22.25
CA VAL A 450 -22.16 -11.14 -21.07
C VAL A 450 -21.57 -10.31 -19.94
N SER A 451 -22.43 -9.81 -19.06
CA SER A 451 -22.02 -8.98 -17.93
C SER A 451 -21.19 -9.76 -16.91
N VAL A 452 -20.36 -9.02 -16.19
CA VAL A 452 -19.48 -9.53 -15.12
C VAL A 452 -19.74 -8.72 -13.85
N SER A 453 -19.49 -9.32 -12.70
CA SER A 453 -19.55 -8.62 -11.42
C SER A 453 -18.28 -8.83 -10.61
N TYR A 454 -17.84 -7.76 -9.95
CA TYR A 454 -16.85 -7.81 -8.89
C TYR A 454 -17.50 -7.38 -7.59
N ARG A 455 -17.62 -8.32 -6.63
CA ARG A 455 -18.17 -8.09 -5.29
C ARG A 455 -19.51 -7.33 -5.29
N GLY A 456 -20.38 -7.68 -6.25
CA GLY A 456 -21.71 -7.10 -6.42
C GLY A 456 -21.82 -5.87 -7.33
N GLU A 457 -20.72 -5.22 -7.73
CA GLU A 457 -20.74 -4.21 -8.79
C GLU A 457 -20.72 -4.91 -10.15
N GLU A 458 -21.77 -4.74 -10.96
CA GLU A 458 -21.84 -5.27 -12.31
C GLU A 458 -21.17 -4.31 -13.32
N ASN A 459 -20.47 -4.84 -14.32
CA ASN A 459 -19.88 -4.08 -15.44
C ASN A 459 -18.96 -2.93 -15.00
N THR A 460 -18.14 -3.13 -13.97
CA THR A 460 -17.06 -2.16 -13.64
C THR A 460 -16.08 -1.98 -14.80
N TRP A 461 -16.00 -2.98 -15.70
CA TRP A 461 -15.41 -2.90 -17.03
C TRP A 461 -16.37 -3.41 -18.12
N GLY A 462 -16.09 -3.05 -19.38
CA GLY A 462 -16.93 -3.38 -20.53
C GLY A 462 -18.30 -2.70 -20.49
N ASN A 463 -19.21 -3.20 -21.32
CA ASN A 463 -20.56 -2.69 -21.56
C ASN A 463 -20.58 -1.27 -22.14
N ILE A 464 -20.19 -0.25 -21.40
CA ILE A 464 -20.20 1.15 -21.84
C ILE A 464 -19.12 1.95 -21.10
N TRP A 465 -18.55 2.99 -21.69
CA TRP A 465 -17.60 3.85 -20.97
C TRP A 465 -18.30 4.63 -19.86
N LYS A 466 -17.62 4.76 -18.71
CA LYS A 466 -18.14 5.52 -17.56
C LYS A 466 -17.32 6.79 -17.38
N TRP A 467 -17.97 7.94 -17.38
CA TRP A 467 -17.36 9.18 -16.92
C TRP A 467 -16.81 9.01 -15.50
N LEU A 468 -15.62 9.58 -15.27
CA LEU A 468 -14.95 9.56 -13.98
C LEU A 468 -14.84 10.98 -13.44
N GLU A 469 -15.31 11.13 -12.21
CA GLU A 469 -15.32 12.40 -11.48
C GLU A 469 -14.04 12.57 -10.63
N GLY A 470 -13.77 13.78 -10.16
CA GLY A 470 -12.62 14.03 -9.27
C GLY A 470 -11.24 13.94 -9.93
N ILE A 471 -11.17 13.82 -11.27
CA ILE A 471 -9.91 13.87 -12.03
C ILE A 471 -10.07 14.70 -13.31
N ASN A 472 -9.11 15.61 -13.52
CA ASN A 472 -8.96 16.42 -14.72
C ASN A 472 -7.53 16.29 -15.24
N VAL A 473 -7.35 16.26 -16.56
CA VAL A 473 -6.01 16.22 -17.16
C VAL A 473 -5.85 17.39 -18.10
N ASN A 474 -4.84 18.22 -17.87
CA ASN A 474 -4.46 19.29 -18.79
C ASN A 474 -3.34 18.78 -19.69
N ARG A 475 -3.49 18.98 -21.00
CA ARG A 475 -2.59 18.41 -21.98
C ARG A 475 -2.13 19.42 -23.02
N ASP A 476 -0.85 19.35 -23.35
CA ASP A 476 -0.25 19.97 -24.54
C ASP A 476 0.96 19.14 -24.96
N SER A 477 0.75 18.15 -25.82
CA SER A 477 1.82 17.23 -26.23
C SER A 477 2.93 17.87 -27.04
N ALA A 478 2.68 19.01 -27.68
CA ALA A 478 3.74 19.71 -28.38
C ALA A 478 4.78 20.28 -27.39
N ASN A 479 4.38 20.49 -26.13
CA ASN A 479 5.19 21.05 -25.06
C ASN A 479 5.37 20.09 -23.88
N HIS A 480 5.12 18.79 -24.07
CA HIS A 480 5.24 17.75 -23.04
C HIS A 480 4.40 18.03 -21.76
N VAL A 481 3.27 18.72 -21.90
CA VAL A 481 2.35 18.97 -20.77
C VAL A 481 1.36 17.82 -20.65
N HIS A 482 1.41 17.14 -19.52
CA HIS A 482 0.65 15.93 -19.19
C HIS A 482 0.22 15.92 -17.71
N GLU A 483 -0.39 17.02 -17.29
CA GLU A 483 -0.65 17.32 -15.88
C GLU A 483 -1.97 16.74 -15.40
N ILE A 484 -1.91 16.02 -14.28
CA ILE A 484 -3.08 15.42 -13.65
C ILE A 484 -3.48 16.29 -12.45
N TYR A 485 -4.77 16.51 -12.30
CA TYR A 485 -5.37 17.21 -11.16
C TYR A 485 -6.47 16.36 -10.55
N TYR A 486 -6.53 16.30 -9.23
CA TYR A 486 -7.54 15.52 -8.51
C TYR A 486 -8.23 16.32 -7.41
N ALA A 487 -9.47 15.97 -7.12
CA ALA A 487 -10.25 16.52 -6.01
C ALA A 487 -11.11 15.41 -5.39
N ASP A 488 -11.39 15.52 -4.10
CA ASP A 488 -12.32 14.65 -3.37
C ASP A 488 -13.70 15.31 -3.17
N HIS A 489 -13.86 16.59 -3.52
CA HIS A 489 -15.11 17.34 -3.41
C HIS A 489 -15.15 18.51 -4.41
N GLY A 490 -16.29 19.21 -4.48
CA GLY A 490 -16.45 20.44 -5.27
C GLY A 490 -16.15 20.27 -6.76
N TYR A 491 -16.54 19.14 -7.33
CA TYR A 491 -16.14 18.74 -8.68
C TYR A 491 -16.55 19.74 -9.76
N ALA A 492 -15.60 20.06 -10.63
CA ALA A 492 -15.79 20.93 -11.77
C ALA A 492 -14.91 20.46 -12.94
N ASP A 493 -15.40 20.72 -14.15
CA ASP A 493 -14.67 20.40 -15.37
C ASP A 493 -13.63 21.48 -15.67
N ASN A 494 -12.54 21.09 -16.34
CA ASN A 494 -11.58 22.00 -16.95
C ASN A 494 -10.85 22.94 -15.98
N ILE A 495 -10.64 22.51 -14.74
CA ILE A 495 -9.87 23.26 -13.74
C ILE A 495 -8.79 22.40 -13.10
N GLY A 496 -7.71 23.07 -12.67
CA GLY A 496 -6.64 22.53 -11.83
C GLY A 496 -6.37 23.38 -10.58
N THR A 497 -7.31 24.26 -10.27
CA THR A 497 -7.30 25.13 -9.08
C THR A 497 -8.18 24.53 -7.99
N ASP A 498 -8.06 25.04 -6.76
CA ASP A 498 -8.89 24.65 -5.62
C ASP A 498 -10.37 24.42 -6.00
N PRO A 499 -10.98 23.27 -5.64
CA PRO A 499 -10.47 22.22 -4.73
C PRO A 499 -9.51 21.19 -5.38
N TYR A 500 -9.20 21.34 -6.66
CA TYR A 500 -8.29 20.42 -7.35
C TYR A 500 -6.84 20.68 -6.97
N LYS A 501 -6.15 19.60 -6.60
CA LYS A 501 -4.70 19.57 -6.34
C LYS A 501 -3.98 18.97 -7.53
N LYS A 502 -2.82 19.53 -7.87
CA LYS A 502 -1.93 18.93 -8.88
C LYS A 502 -1.35 17.63 -8.32
N PHE A 503 -1.41 16.57 -9.12
CA PHE A 503 -0.67 15.33 -8.89
C PHE A 503 0.69 15.48 -9.55
N ASN A 504 1.77 15.45 -8.77
CA ASN A 504 3.12 15.78 -9.25
C ASN A 504 3.78 14.57 -9.95
N ALA A 505 3.02 13.96 -10.86
CA ALA A 505 3.44 12.87 -11.73
C ALA A 505 2.72 13.00 -13.07
N SER A 506 3.46 12.92 -14.17
CA SER A 506 2.90 13.05 -15.52
C SER A 506 2.28 11.74 -16.02
N VAL A 507 1.13 11.84 -16.69
CA VAL A 507 0.54 10.69 -17.40
C VAL A 507 1.39 10.31 -18.62
N ALA A 508 1.33 9.04 -19.03
CA ALA A 508 2.07 8.54 -20.19
C ALA A 508 1.83 9.38 -21.47
N GLU A 509 2.91 9.70 -22.17
CA GLU A 509 2.84 10.39 -23.45
C GLU A 509 2.38 9.48 -24.59
N THR A 510 2.38 8.16 -24.41
CA THR A 510 1.96 7.17 -25.39
C THR A 510 0.72 6.43 -24.90
N GLU A 511 -0.08 5.94 -25.82
CA GLU A 511 -1.11 4.95 -25.50
C GLU A 511 -0.53 3.53 -25.54
N GLY A 512 -1.23 2.56 -24.98
CA GLY A 512 -0.78 1.16 -24.93
C GLY A 512 -1.16 0.46 -23.63
N TYR A 513 -0.74 -0.79 -23.50
CA TYR A 513 -0.85 -1.52 -22.24
C TYR A 513 0.13 -0.96 -21.21
N VAL A 514 -0.37 -0.73 -19.99
CA VAL A 514 0.38 -0.04 -18.95
C VAL A 514 1.53 -0.89 -18.43
N SER A 515 2.74 -0.32 -18.39
CA SER A 515 3.97 -0.96 -17.89
C SER A 515 4.54 -0.30 -16.62
N ALA A 516 4.03 0.87 -16.24
CA ALA A 516 4.32 1.54 -14.97
C ALA A 516 3.20 2.52 -14.59
N PHE A 517 3.07 2.78 -13.29
CA PHE A 517 2.11 3.76 -12.76
C PHE A 517 2.79 5.08 -12.37
N CYS A 518 2.02 6.16 -12.38
CA CYS A 518 2.44 7.47 -11.87
C CYS A 518 2.66 7.40 -10.35
N TYR A 519 3.75 8.02 -9.87
CA TYR A 519 4.02 8.15 -8.43
C TYR A 519 4.71 9.48 -8.13
N GLU A 520 4.26 10.15 -7.06
CA GLU A 520 4.87 11.38 -6.53
C GLU A 520 5.58 11.09 -5.19
N ALA A 521 6.90 11.27 -5.14
CA ALA A 521 7.69 10.81 -3.99
C ALA A 521 7.37 11.50 -2.65
N ASN A 522 6.84 12.73 -2.70
CA ASN A 522 6.57 13.57 -1.53
C ASN A 522 5.14 14.12 -1.52
N GLY A 523 4.21 13.49 -2.25
CA GLY A 523 2.83 13.97 -2.31
C GLY A 523 1.86 13.14 -1.47
N ASP A 524 0.62 13.61 -1.46
CA ASP A 524 -0.44 13.06 -0.63
C ASP A 524 -1.12 11.84 -1.27
N MET A 525 -0.94 11.64 -2.58
CA MET A 525 -1.72 10.71 -3.37
C MET A 525 -0.91 9.52 -3.88
N ASP A 526 -1.22 8.34 -3.35
CA ASP A 526 -0.66 7.06 -3.78
C ASP A 526 -1.73 6.01 -4.10
N ALA A 527 -3.01 6.37 -4.08
CA ALA A 527 -4.15 5.46 -4.25
C ALA A 527 -4.63 5.28 -5.71
N MET A 528 -4.02 5.95 -6.69
CA MET A 528 -4.46 5.92 -8.09
C MET A 528 -3.48 5.15 -8.97
N PHE A 529 -4.01 4.27 -9.84
CA PHE A 529 -3.21 3.45 -10.76
C PHE A 529 -3.23 4.04 -12.18
N ILE A 530 -2.80 5.30 -12.31
CA ILE A 530 -2.73 6.01 -13.59
C ILE A 530 -1.44 5.65 -14.32
N ALA A 531 -1.52 5.45 -15.63
CA ALA A 531 -0.37 5.06 -16.44
C ALA A 531 0.68 6.18 -16.53
N SER A 532 1.93 5.87 -16.17
CA SER A 532 3.08 6.72 -16.52
C SER A 532 3.85 6.17 -17.72
N GLU A 533 3.70 4.89 -18.05
CA GLU A 533 4.35 4.25 -19.19
C GLU A 533 3.45 3.16 -19.80
N THR A 534 3.49 3.00 -21.13
CA THR A 534 2.66 2.05 -21.87
C THR A 534 3.43 1.08 -22.78
N LYS A 535 4.54 0.51 -22.28
CA LYS A 535 5.41 -0.41 -23.04
C LYS A 535 5.05 -1.89 -22.86
N ALA A 536 3.89 -2.19 -22.27
CA ALA A 536 3.44 -3.57 -22.06
C ALA A 536 2.71 -4.12 -23.30
N ALA A 537 2.25 -5.37 -23.21
CA ALA A 537 1.42 -6.02 -24.22
C ALA A 537 0.21 -6.72 -23.59
N ASP A 538 -0.81 -6.97 -24.41
CA ASP A 538 -2.06 -7.63 -24.03
C ASP A 538 -1.84 -9.01 -23.42
N ASN A 539 -0.90 -9.77 -23.97
CA ASN A 539 -0.57 -11.11 -23.54
C ASN A 539 0.35 -11.17 -22.30
N TRP A 540 0.73 -10.03 -21.72
CA TRP A 540 1.56 -10.01 -20.51
C TRP A 540 0.72 -10.14 -19.23
N GLY A 541 -0.59 -9.86 -19.28
CA GLY A 541 -1.49 -9.94 -18.12
C GLY A 541 -1.06 -9.01 -16.97
N LEU A 542 -0.44 -7.87 -17.31
CA LEU A 542 0.12 -6.94 -16.34
C LEU A 542 -0.91 -5.94 -15.84
N CYS A 543 -1.47 -5.16 -16.76
CA CYS A 543 -2.37 -4.03 -16.51
C CYS A 543 -3.23 -3.79 -17.76
N ASP A 544 -4.33 -3.08 -17.58
CA ASP A 544 -5.25 -2.70 -18.66
C ASP A 544 -4.65 -1.61 -19.59
N TYR A 545 -5.37 -1.25 -20.64
CA TYR A 545 -4.92 -0.28 -21.65
C TYR A 545 -5.11 1.17 -21.19
N PHE A 546 -4.14 2.03 -21.51
CA PHE A 546 -4.25 3.48 -21.39
C PHE A 546 -4.35 4.12 -22.77
N TYR A 547 -5.35 4.98 -22.96
CA TYR A 547 -5.55 5.71 -24.21
C TYR A 547 -5.54 7.22 -23.97
N ARG A 548 -4.93 7.97 -24.89
CA ARG A 548 -4.89 9.44 -24.87
C ARG A 548 -5.16 10.01 -26.25
N ASN A 549 -5.80 11.17 -26.33
CA ASN A 549 -5.86 11.91 -27.60
C ASN A 549 -4.46 12.35 -28.00
N THR A 550 -4.04 12.10 -29.25
CA THR A 550 -2.65 12.32 -29.60
C THR A 550 -2.26 13.79 -29.79
N SER A 551 -3.18 14.61 -30.27
CA SER A 551 -2.96 16.00 -30.69
C SER A 551 -3.75 17.02 -29.87
N TYR A 552 -4.63 16.59 -28.97
CA TYR A 552 -5.46 17.50 -28.18
C TYR A 552 -4.62 18.41 -27.26
N LYS A 553 -4.99 19.69 -27.27
CA LYS A 553 -4.47 20.73 -26.39
C LYS A 553 -5.61 21.29 -25.53
N GLY A 554 -5.46 21.18 -24.21
CA GLY A 554 -6.43 21.65 -23.22
C GLY A 554 -6.87 20.55 -22.27
N TRP A 555 -8.03 20.77 -21.67
CA TRP A 555 -8.58 19.94 -20.60
C TRP A 555 -9.33 18.71 -21.13
N LEU A 556 -8.98 17.55 -20.58
CA LEU A 556 -9.57 16.26 -20.88
C LEU A 556 -10.31 15.71 -19.66
N ALA A 557 -11.42 15.03 -19.94
CA ALA A 557 -12.23 14.33 -18.95
C ALA A 557 -11.97 12.83 -19.02
N ALA A 558 -11.75 12.20 -17.86
CA ALA A 558 -11.44 10.78 -17.80
C ALA A 558 -12.69 9.91 -17.93
N ARG A 559 -12.52 8.77 -18.62
CA ARG A 559 -13.45 7.64 -18.57
C ARG A 559 -12.71 6.36 -18.25
N LEU A 560 -13.43 5.40 -17.68
CA LEU A 560 -12.87 4.12 -17.23
C LEU A 560 -13.69 2.93 -17.73
N GLY A 561 -13.03 1.81 -18.00
CA GLY A 561 -13.66 0.48 -18.11
C GLY A 561 -13.74 -0.12 -19.51
N GLY A 562 -13.81 0.68 -20.58
CA GLY A 562 -14.07 0.20 -21.95
C GLY A 562 -15.56 0.07 -22.29
N SER A 563 -15.88 0.03 -23.59
CA SER A 563 -17.23 -0.17 -24.14
C SER A 563 -17.46 -1.60 -24.63
N TRP A 564 -18.70 -1.89 -25.06
CA TRP A 564 -19.19 -3.18 -25.54
C TRP A 564 -18.40 -3.84 -26.68
N ASN A 565 -17.54 -3.12 -27.38
CA ASN A 565 -16.75 -3.60 -28.53
C ASN A 565 -15.23 -3.45 -28.33
N HIS A 566 -14.79 -3.13 -27.11
CA HIS A 566 -13.43 -2.67 -26.87
C HIS A 566 -12.40 -3.82 -26.79
N GLY A 567 -12.83 -5.08 -26.75
CA GLY A 567 -11.96 -6.26 -26.81
C GLY A 567 -10.99 -6.38 -25.63
N SER A 568 -9.75 -6.82 -25.90
CA SER A 568 -8.69 -7.01 -24.91
C SER A 568 -8.19 -5.72 -24.22
N PRO A 569 -8.26 -4.52 -24.84
CA PRO A 569 -7.94 -3.28 -24.14
C PRO A 569 -8.80 -2.94 -22.91
N ALA A 570 -10.03 -3.44 -22.81
CA ALA A 570 -10.94 -3.14 -21.69
C ALA A 570 -10.43 -3.69 -20.33
N GLY A 571 -11.02 -3.21 -19.24
CA GLY A 571 -10.70 -3.68 -17.89
C GLY A 571 -10.91 -2.58 -16.85
N ALA A 572 -10.94 -2.93 -15.57
CA ALA A 572 -11.32 -1.99 -14.51
C ALA A 572 -10.34 -0.81 -14.35
N GLY A 573 -9.08 -0.96 -14.78
CA GLY A 573 -8.06 0.08 -14.84
C GLY A 573 -7.90 0.72 -16.22
N CYS A 574 -8.71 0.34 -17.23
CA CYS A 574 -8.61 0.89 -18.58
C CYS A 574 -9.05 2.36 -18.60
N LEU A 575 -8.08 3.28 -18.63
CA LEU A 575 -8.29 4.73 -18.56
C LEU A 575 -8.22 5.36 -19.96
N ASN A 576 -9.21 6.18 -20.30
CA ASN A 576 -9.28 6.90 -21.57
C ASN A 576 -9.35 8.42 -21.36
N LEU A 577 -8.38 9.12 -21.95
CA LEU A 577 -8.22 10.57 -21.97
C LEU A 577 -8.27 11.10 -23.41
N ASN A 578 -9.35 10.80 -24.14
CA ASN A 578 -9.51 11.22 -25.53
C ASN A 578 -10.34 12.51 -25.72
N ASP A 579 -11.27 12.80 -24.82
CA ASP A 579 -12.32 13.78 -25.07
C ASP A 579 -12.45 14.80 -23.93
N ALA A 580 -12.91 16.01 -24.28
CA ALA A 580 -13.27 17.05 -23.31
C ALA A 580 -14.54 16.68 -22.54
N ALA A 581 -14.79 17.36 -21.41
CA ALA A 581 -15.98 17.12 -20.59
C ALA A 581 -17.32 17.39 -21.31
N SER A 582 -17.31 18.22 -22.36
CA SER A 582 -18.47 18.56 -23.20
C SER A 582 -18.82 17.49 -24.23
N ALA A 583 -18.00 16.45 -24.36
CA ALA A 583 -18.27 15.36 -25.28
C ALA A 583 -19.49 14.53 -24.86
N ARG A 584 -20.21 14.01 -25.86
CA ARG A 584 -21.33 13.10 -25.69
C ARG A 584 -21.33 12.10 -26.83
N TYR A 585 -21.48 10.82 -26.51
CA TYR A 585 -21.50 9.75 -27.50
C TYR A 585 -22.36 8.60 -27.00
N ARG A 586 -22.82 7.76 -27.93
CA ARG A 586 -23.58 6.53 -27.64
C ARG A 586 -22.82 5.54 -26.74
N THR A 587 -21.50 5.61 -26.70
CA THR A 587 -20.63 4.76 -25.89
C THR A 587 -20.34 5.33 -24.52
N PHE A 588 -20.84 6.53 -24.19
CA PHE A 588 -20.53 7.21 -22.93
C PHE A 588 -21.74 7.20 -22.02
N SER A 589 -21.51 6.82 -20.78
CA SER A 589 -22.48 6.80 -19.70
C SER A 589 -21.77 7.11 -18.39
N ALA A 590 -22.38 6.71 -17.29
CA ALA A 590 -22.07 7.15 -15.95
C ALA A 590 -22.34 6.04 -14.94
N ARG A 591 -21.84 6.26 -13.73
CA ARG A 591 -22.24 5.51 -12.53
C ARG A 591 -22.49 6.48 -11.40
N VAL A 592 -23.53 6.21 -10.63
CA VAL A 592 -23.86 6.98 -9.43
C VAL A 592 -23.09 6.44 -8.23
N LEU A 593 -22.78 7.33 -7.31
CA LEU A 593 -22.12 7.07 -6.03
C LEU A 593 -22.88 7.84 -4.96
N TYR A 594 -23.17 7.20 -3.84
CA TYR A 594 -23.68 7.89 -2.66
C TYR A 594 -22.59 7.91 -1.58
N VAL A 595 -22.24 9.11 -1.13
CA VAL A 595 -21.33 9.35 -0.02
C VAL A 595 -22.11 10.00 1.12
N PRO A 596 -22.22 9.33 2.29
CA PRO A 596 -23.03 9.84 3.39
C PRO A 596 -22.69 11.28 3.81
N ALA A 597 -23.74 12.05 4.13
CA ALA A 597 -23.60 13.27 4.90
C ALA A 597 -23.15 12.90 6.33
N GLY A 598 -22.12 13.55 6.86
CA GLY A 598 -21.50 13.13 8.13
C GLY A 598 -20.56 11.91 7.97
N ASN A 599 -20.02 11.40 9.07
CA ASN A 599 -19.07 10.27 9.04
C ASN A 599 -19.69 8.91 8.65
N GLY A 600 -20.98 8.84 8.32
CA GLY A 600 -21.68 7.58 8.06
C GLY A 600 -21.92 6.73 9.31
N SER A 601 -21.88 7.33 10.51
CA SER A 601 -22.17 6.65 11.80
C SER A 601 -23.63 6.24 12.02
N HIS A 602 -24.48 6.34 11.01
CA HIS A 602 -25.75 5.59 10.98
C HIS A 602 -25.41 4.12 10.75
N LYS A 603 -24.83 3.48 11.77
CA LYS A 603 -24.78 2.03 11.89
C LYS A 603 -26.24 1.54 11.94
N PRO A 604 -26.68 0.64 11.05
CA PRO A 604 -27.65 -0.35 11.45
C PRO A 604 -27.02 -1.11 12.61
N GLU A 605 -27.68 -1.14 13.76
CA GLU A 605 -27.32 -2.07 14.85
C GLU A 605 -27.34 -3.50 14.31
N ASP A 606 -26.46 -4.32 14.89
CA ASP A 606 -26.02 -5.67 14.52
C ASP A 606 -27.02 -6.60 13.80
#